data_AF-A0A0L1KDT1-F1
#
_entry.id   AF-A0A0L1KDT1-F1
#
_cell.length_a   1.000
_cell.length_b   1.000
_cell.length_c   1.000
_cell.angle_alpha   90.00
_cell.angle_beta   90.00
_cell.angle_gamma   90.00
#
_symmetry.space_group_name_H-M   'P 1'
#
loop_
_entity.id
_entity.type
_entity.pdbx_description
1 polymer ?
#
loop_
_entity_poly.entity_id
_entity_poly.type
_entity_poly.pdbx_seq_one_letter_code
_entity_poly.pdbx_strand_id
1 'polypeptide(L)'
;MKNFALIAAIALPLAACNSNTAPGNDREAQLDPPAIAAPIKNAASALANVSPGLMLPETMNGADIAALGAENSCQFRLTEIAFPSFVYDDSGQGAVKINGTLIPVTADGPDSYSNGELRIRTRMLDDEGDAGLQMQEMIVAAPRAKDEFGFWGYTTCPGGGT
;
A
#
# COMPACT_ATOMS: atom_id res chain seq x y z
N MET A 1 23.46 -14.21 49.67
CA MET A 1 24.31 -14.61 48.53
C MET A 1 23.42 -15.30 47.50
N LYS A 2 23.48 -14.85 46.23
CA LYS A 2 23.20 -15.62 45.00
C LYS A 2 21.72 -16.08 44.78
N ASN A 3 20.97 -15.71 43.75
CA ASN A 3 21.31 -15.40 42.35
C ASN A 3 20.23 -14.48 41.73
N PHE A 4 20.59 -13.22 41.44
CA PHE A 4 19.96 -12.44 40.37
C PHE A 4 20.88 -12.55 39.16
N ALA A 5 20.60 -13.46 38.23
CA ALA A 5 21.12 -13.42 36.86
C ALA A 5 20.65 -14.66 36.10
N LEU A 6 19.77 -14.45 35.11
CA LEU A 6 19.81 -14.99 33.74
C LEU A 6 18.37 -14.99 33.19
N ILE A 7 17.92 -13.83 32.71
CA ILE A 7 16.93 -13.78 31.63
C ILE A 7 17.61 -13.01 30.52
N ALA A 8 18.52 -13.69 29.82
CA ALA A 8 19.12 -13.19 28.61
C ALA A 8 19.02 -14.29 27.55
N ALA A 9 18.58 -13.87 26.37
CA ALA A 9 18.71 -14.55 25.10
C ALA A 9 17.77 -15.73 24.81
N ILE A 10 16.51 -15.42 24.45
CA ILE A 10 15.79 -16.17 23.41
C ILE A 10 15.07 -15.15 22.51
N ALA A 11 15.83 -14.44 21.68
CA ALA A 11 15.28 -13.55 20.64
C ALA A 11 15.94 -13.77 19.26
N LEU A 12 16.61 -14.92 19.07
CA LEU A 12 17.32 -15.25 17.84
C LEU A 12 16.84 -16.62 17.35
N PRO A 13 15.66 -16.66 16.71
CA PRO A 13 15.62 -17.30 15.39
C PRO A 13 14.81 -16.56 14.32
N LEU A 14 14.22 -15.39 14.60
CA LEU A 14 13.40 -14.67 13.60
C LEU A 14 14.21 -14.08 12.44
N ALA A 15 15.54 -13.98 12.56
CA ALA A 15 16.41 -13.52 11.48
C ALA A 15 16.46 -14.48 10.27
N ALA A 16 15.98 -15.73 10.42
CA ALA A 16 15.95 -16.71 9.34
C ALA A 16 14.69 -16.62 8.45
N CYS A 17 13.63 -15.91 8.87
CA CYS A 17 12.37 -15.87 8.12
C CYS A 17 12.42 -15.02 6.83
N ASN A 18 13.43 -14.15 6.69
CA ASN A 18 13.62 -13.34 5.48
C ASN A 18 14.68 -13.92 4.52
N SER A 19 15.13 -15.16 4.74
CA SER A 19 16.10 -15.84 3.88
C SER A 19 15.41 -16.99 3.14
N ASN A 20 15.01 -16.74 1.89
CA ASN A 20 14.51 -17.79 1.01
C ASN A 20 15.70 -18.53 0.38
N THR A 21 15.94 -19.78 0.80
CA THR A 21 17.01 -20.63 0.24
C THR A 21 16.48 -21.72 -0.68
N ALA A 22 15.19 -21.67 -1.03
CA ALA A 22 14.55 -22.66 -1.89
C ALA A 22 15.29 -22.80 -3.23
N PRO A 23 15.44 -24.03 -3.78
CA PRO A 23 15.96 -24.25 -5.12
C PRO A 23 15.01 -23.61 -6.14
N GLY A 24 15.35 -22.41 -6.62
CA GLY A 24 14.48 -21.57 -7.45
C GLY A 24 14.28 -20.15 -6.92
N ASN A 25 14.72 -19.86 -5.68
CA ASN A 25 14.83 -18.48 -5.24
C ASN A 25 15.90 -17.77 -6.09
N ASP A 26 15.50 -16.67 -6.72
CA ASP A 26 16.42 -15.85 -7.49
C ASP A 26 17.40 -15.17 -6.53
N ARG A 27 18.63 -15.69 -6.50
CA ARG A 27 19.70 -15.14 -5.67
C ARG A 27 20.27 -13.85 -6.26
N GLU A 28 20.05 -13.61 -7.54
CA GLU A 28 20.55 -12.44 -8.26
C GLU A 28 19.69 -11.20 -7.97
N ALA A 29 18.45 -11.36 -7.51
CA ALA A 29 17.60 -10.27 -7.00
C ALA A 29 18.27 -9.45 -5.87
N GLN A 30 19.25 -10.02 -5.17
CA GLN A 30 20.06 -9.34 -4.15
C GLN A 30 21.05 -8.33 -4.76
N LEU A 31 21.36 -8.48 -6.05
CA LEU A 31 22.28 -7.63 -6.80
C LEU A 31 21.56 -6.47 -7.48
N ASP A 32 20.22 -6.49 -7.50
CA ASP A 32 19.44 -5.39 -8.04
C ASP A 32 19.72 -4.11 -7.26
N PRO A 33 19.83 -2.96 -7.95
CA PRO A 33 19.98 -1.69 -7.28
C PRO A 33 18.78 -1.46 -6.34
N PRO A 34 18.98 -0.73 -5.23
CA PRO A 34 17.88 -0.38 -4.33
C PRO A 34 16.71 0.22 -5.10
N ALA A 35 15.50 -0.20 -4.74
CA ALA A 35 14.29 0.35 -5.33
C ALA A 35 14.26 1.87 -5.20
N ILE A 36 13.97 2.56 -6.29
CA ILE A 36 13.81 4.00 -6.33
C ILE A 36 12.32 4.30 -6.24
N ALA A 37 11.95 5.33 -5.47
CA ALA A 37 10.58 5.80 -5.40
C ALA A 37 10.10 6.29 -6.78
N ALA A 38 8.87 5.94 -7.12
CA ALA A 38 8.16 6.49 -8.25
C ALA A 38 8.01 8.02 -8.09
N PRO A 39 7.98 8.77 -9.20
CA PRO A 39 7.77 10.21 -9.15
C PRO A 39 6.42 10.53 -8.50
N ILE A 40 6.42 11.56 -7.63
CA ILE A 40 5.21 12.10 -7.03
C ILE A 40 4.68 13.22 -7.92
N LYS A 41 3.45 13.11 -8.43
CA LYS A 41 2.82 14.10 -9.31
C LYS A 41 1.34 14.26 -8.99
N ASN A 42 0.78 15.43 -9.29
CA ASN A 42 -0.68 15.61 -9.27
C ASN A 42 -1.36 14.75 -10.34
N ALA A 43 -2.66 14.50 -10.19
CA ALA A 43 -3.40 13.60 -11.06
C ALA A 43 -3.42 14.06 -12.52
N ALA A 44 -3.57 15.37 -12.77
CA ALA A 44 -3.60 15.91 -14.12
C ALA A 44 -2.31 15.59 -14.89
N SER A 45 -1.15 15.80 -14.25
CA SER A 45 0.16 15.49 -14.84
C SER A 45 0.43 13.98 -14.92
N ALA A 46 0.02 13.21 -13.92
CA ALA A 46 0.25 11.77 -13.86
C ALA A 46 -0.56 11.00 -14.92
N LEU A 47 -1.80 11.46 -15.19
CA LEU A 47 -2.78 10.71 -15.97
C LEU A 47 -3.02 11.28 -17.38
N ALA A 48 -2.38 12.40 -17.74
CA ALA A 48 -2.57 13.07 -19.04
C ALA A 48 -2.49 12.12 -20.26
N ASN A 49 -1.52 11.22 -20.25
CA ASN A 49 -1.23 10.30 -21.37
C ASN A 49 -1.60 8.85 -21.07
N VAL A 50 -2.29 8.59 -19.95
CA VAL A 50 -2.75 7.24 -19.60
C VAL A 50 -4.12 7.02 -20.23
N SER A 51 -4.29 5.90 -20.92
CA SER A 51 -5.62 5.52 -21.43
C SER A 51 -6.55 5.25 -20.24
N PRO A 52 -7.80 5.76 -20.23
CA PRO A 52 -8.70 5.60 -19.07
C PRO A 52 -8.86 4.16 -18.58
N GLY A 53 -8.95 3.18 -19.50
CA GLY A 53 -9.04 1.75 -19.15
C GLY A 53 -7.75 1.11 -18.61
N LEU A 54 -6.65 1.87 -18.53
CA LEU A 54 -5.36 1.43 -17.98
C LEU A 54 -5.00 2.18 -16.69
N MET A 55 -5.91 3.00 -16.15
CA MET A 55 -5.71 3.71 -14.88
C MET A 55 -5.99 2.76 -13.72
N LEU A 56 -5.21 1.69 -13.64
CA LEU A 56 -5.31 0.66 -12.61
C LEU A 56 -4.33 0.96 -11.46
N PRO A 57 -4.71 0.70 -10.20
CA PRO A 57 -3.80 0.76 -9.08
C PRO A 57 -2.64 -0.22 -9.25
N GLU A 58 -1.44 0.25 -8.95
CA GLU A 58 -0.22 -0.54 -8.92
C GLU A 58 0.27 -0.74 -7.50
N THR A 59 1.08 -1.77 -7.28
CA THR A 59 1.76 -2.00 -6.01
C THR A 59 2.88 -0.98 -5.80
N MET A 60 2.86 -0.34 -4.64
CA MET A 60 3.95 0.47 -4.12
C MET A 60 5.13 -0.42 -3.71
N ASN A 61 6.32 0.13 -3.64
CA ASN A 61 7.47 -0.50 -2.99
C ASN A 61 7.83 0.24 -1.70
N GLY A 62 8.81 -0.28 -0.93
CA GLY A 62 9.24 0.36 0.31
C GLY A 62 9.75 1.80 0.13
N ALA A 63 10.40 2.11 -1.01
CA ALA A 63 10.89 3.45 -1.30
C ALA A 63 9.73 4.42 -1.59
N ASP A 64 8.67 3.96 -2.25
CA ASP A 64 7.43 4.73 -2.47
C ASP A 64 6.81 5.12 -1.12
N ILE A 65 6.64 4.15 -0.22
CA ILE A 65 6.04 4.37 1.12
C ILE A 65 6.89 5.36 1.92
N ALA A 66 8.22 5.20 1.91
CA ALA A 66 9.13 6.09 2.62
C ALA A 66 9.14 7.51 2.03
N ALA A 67 9.08 7.65 0.71
CA ALA A 67 9.01 8.96 0.05
C ALA A 67 7.71 9.71 0.36
N LEU A 68 6.64 8.98 0.67
CA LEU A 68 5.36 9.53 1.11
C LEU A 68 5.29 9.79 2.62
N GLY A 69 6.25 9.28 3.41
CA GLY A 69 6.16 9.30 4.88
C GLY A 69 4.97 8.49 5.41
N ALA A 70 4.58 7.43 4.69
CA ALA A 70 3.34 6.67 4.92
C ALA A 70 3.56 5.35 5.68
N GLU A 71 4.67 5.22 6.41
CA GLU A 71 5.01 4.00 7.15
C GLU A 71 3.97 3.65 8.21
N ASN A 72 3.28 4.67 8.73
CA ASN A 72 2.23 4.55 9.74
C ASN A 72 0.83 4.92 9.19
N SER A 73 0.65 4.92 7.87
CA SER A 73 -0.66 5.11 7.24
C SER A 73 -1.44 3.80 7.20
N CYS A 74 -2.76 3.88 7.07
CA CYS A 74 -3.57 2.77 6.61
C CYS A 74 -3.13 2.34 5.21
N GLN A 75 -3.19 1.04 4.96
CA GLN A 75 -2.69 0.42 3.73
C GLN A 75 -3.76 -0.46 3.10
N PHE A 76 -4.24 -0.08 1.92
CA PHE A 76 -5.05 -0.94 1.08
C PHE A 76 -4.15 -1.77 0.15
N ARG A 77 -4.32 -3.09 0.16
CA ARG A 77 -3.55 -4.07 -0.62
C ARG A 77 -4.49 -4.93 -1.44
N LEU A 78 -4.12 -5.22 -2.68
CA LEU A 78 -4.91 -6.09 -3.56
C LEU A 78 -4.91 -7.56 -3.11
N THR A 79 -3.94 -7.96 -2.28
CA THR A 79 -3.86 -9.30 -1.67
C THR A 79 -3.31 -9.18 -0.25
N GLU A 80 -3.55 -10.17 0.60
CA GLU A 80 -3.16 -10.14 2.03
C GLU A 80 -1.65 -9.99 2.29
N ILE A 81 -0.81 -10.38 1.33
CA ILE A 81 0.66 -10.35 1.46
C ILE A 81 1.36 -9.31 0.57
N ALA A 82 0.61 -8.55 -0.23
CA ALA A 82 1.19 -7.58 -1.16
C ALA A 82 1.62 -6.29 -0.45
N PHE A 83 2.49 -5.52 -1.11
CA PHE A 83 2.63 -4.11 -0.79
C PHE A 83 1.33 -3.34 -1.09
N PRO A 84 1.09 -2.17 -0.46
CA PRO A 84 -0.12 -1.40 -0.71
C PRO A 84 -0.18 -0.86 -2.13
N SER A 85 -1.40 -0.67 -2.63
CA SER A 85 -1.67 0.13 -3.83
C SER A 85 -2.19 1.52 -3.51
N PHE A 86 -2.76 1.68 -2.32
CA PHE A 86 -3.25 2.95 -1.80
C PHE A 86 -2.91 3.04 -0.31
N VAL A 87 -2.44 4.21 0.11
CA VAL A 87 -2.18 4.55 1.51
C VAL A 87 -2.95 5.79 1.89
N TYR A 88 -3.46 5.84 3.12
CA TYR A 88 -4.22 6.97 3.63
C TYR A 88 -4.09 7.09 5.15
N ASP A 89 -4.27 8.29 5.68
CA ASP A 89 -4.17 8.54 7.13
C ASP A 89 -5.36 9.35 7.67
N ASP A 90 -5.41 9.44 9.00
CA ASP A 90 -6.46 10.13 9.75
C ASP A 90 -6.39 11.66 9.59
N SER A 91 -5.29 12.21 9.05
CA SER A 91 -5.19 13.63 8.69
C SER A 91 -5.82 13.93 7.34
N GLY A 92 -6.36 12.90 6.66
CA GLY A 92 -6.97 13.00 5.36
C GLY A 92 -5.96 13.09 4.22
N GLN A 93 -4.68 12.74 4.46
CA GLN A 93 -3.72 12.57 3.38
C GLN A 93 -3.79 11.15 2.84
N GLY A 94 -3.51 10.98 1.57
CA GLY A 94 -3.33 9.67 0.97
C GLY A 94 -2.55 9.73 -0.33
N ALA A 95 -2.22 8.57 -0.86
CA ALA A 95 -1.61 8.45 -2.19
C ALA A 95 -1.93 7.11 -2.81
N VAL A 96 -2.18 7.11 -4.12
CA VAL A 96 -2.34 5.92 -4.95
C VAL A 96 -1.21 5.84 -5.96
N LYS A 97 -0.78 4.63 -6.32
CA LYS A 97 0.14 4.46 -7.44
C LYS A 97 -0.61 4.05 -8.70
N ILE A 98 -0.47 4.82 -9.77
CA ILE A 98 -1.08 4.51 -11.08
C ILE A 98 -0.05 4.82 -12.17
N ASN A 99 0.16 3.87 -13.09
CA ASN A 99 1.06 4.01 -14.23
C ASN A 99 2.47 4.50 -13.81
N GLY A 100 3.07 3.82 -12.83
CA GLY A 100 4.40 4.11 -12.30
C GLY A 100 4.54 5.47 -11.61
N THR A 101 3.44 6.13 -11.23
CA THR A 101 3.44 7.46 -10.59
C THR A 101 2.68 7.43 -9.28
N LEU A 102 3.23 8.04 -8.23
CA LEU A 102 2.54 8.26 -6.96
C LEU A 102 1.71 9.54 -7.08
N ILE A 103 0.40 9.41 -6.86
CA ILE A 103 -0.55 10.50 -6.97
C ILE A 103 -1.08 10.81 -5.57
N PRO A 104 -0.63 11.91 -4.94
CA PRO A 104 -1.19 12.35 -3.65
C PRO A 104 -2.65 12.70 -3.82
N VAL A 105 -3.47 12.36 -2.84
CA VAL A 105 -4.88 12.71 -2.75
C VAL A 105 -5.18 13.25 -1.36
N THR A 106 -6.22 14.08 -1.25
CA THR A 106 -6.69 14.63 0.01
C THR A 106 -8.14 14.25 0.23
N ALA A 107 -8.51 13.98 1.48
CA ALA A 107 -9.88 13.66 1.84
C ALA A 107 -10.84 14.78 1.41
N ASP A 108 -11.92 14.40 0.73
CA ASP A 108 -13.02 15.30 0.33
C ASP A 108 -14.39 14.84 0.85
N GLY A 109 -14.40 13.80 1.68
CA GLY A 109 -15.54 13.30 2.43
C GLY A 109 -15.13 12.08 3.26
N PRO A 110 -16.07 11.49 4.03
CA PRO A 110 -15.86 10.20 4.66
C PRO A 110 -15.48 9.16 3.61
N ASP A 111 -14.37 8.45 3.84
CA ASP A 111 -13.85 7.40 2.96
C ASP A 111 -13.67 7.83 1.49
N SER A 112 -13.46 9.13 1.25
CA SER A 112 -13.38 9.71 -0.09
C SER A 112 -12.21 10.67 -0.18
N TYR A 113 -11.42 10.52 -1.24
CA TYR A 113 -10.20 11.27 -1.50
C TYR A 113 -10.18 11.75 -2.95
N SER A 114 -9.55 12.91 -3.17
CA SER A 114 -9.42 13.46 -4.52
C SER A 114 -8.11 14.18 -4.79
N ASN A 115 -7.77 14.24 -6.07
CA ASN A 115 -6.78 15.16 -6.64
C ASN A 115 -7.28 15.60 -8.02
N GLY A 116 -7.80 16.82 -8.12
CA GLY A 116 -8.47 17.27 -9.34
C GLY A 116 -9.67 16.39 -9.68
N GLU A 117 -9.63 15.78 -10.87
CA GLU A 117 -10.68 14.87 -11.37
C GLU A 117 -10.52 13.42 -10.91
N LEU A 118 -9.36 13.03 -10.35
CA LEU A 118 -9.19 11.70 -9.79
C LEU A 118 -9.93 11.62 -8.45
N ARG A 119 -10.82 10.63 -8.32
CA ARG A 119 -11.52 10.29 -7.08
C ARG A 119 -11.21 8.86 -6.66
N ILE A 120 -11.01 8.68 -5.37
CA ILE A 120 -10.82 7.37 -4.73
C ILE A 120 -11.82 7.30 -3.60
N ARG A 121 -12.59 6.21 -3.55
CA ARG A 121 -13.48 5.91 -2.43
C ARG A 121 -13.12 4.57 -1.84
N THR A 122 -13.22 4.44 -0.53
CA THR A 122 -13.03 3.17 0.18
C THR A 122 -14.35 2.74 0.83
N ARG A 123 -14.55 1.44 0.95
CA ARG A 123 -15.71 0.86 1.63
C ARG A 123 -15.31 -0.44 2.30
N MET A 124 -15.48 -0.54 3.62
CA MET A 124 -15.30 -1.82 4.31
C MET A 124 -16.34 -2.84 3.80
N LEU A 125 -15.90 -4.07 3.60
CA LEU A 125 -16.75 -5.20 3.24
C LEU A 125 -16.99 -6.04 4.50
N ASP A 126 -18.15 -6.67 4.63
CA ASP A 126 -18.43 -7.57 5.76
C ASP A 126 -17.82 -8.95 5.49
N ASP A 127 -16.50 -8.99 5.37
CA ASP A 127 -15.72 -10.19 5.06
C ASP A 127 -14.26 -10.07 5.55
N GLU A 128 -13.62 -11.20 5.78
CA GLU A 128 -12.25 -11.31 6.32
C GLU A 128 -11.46 -12.31 5.47
N GLY A 129 -10.20 -11.97 5.17
CA GLY A 129 -9.30 -12.86 4.42
C GLY A 129 -8.75 -14.02 5.26
N ASP A 130 -8.06 -14.94 4.61
CA ASP A 130 -7.49 -16.14 5.25
C ASP A 130 -6.40 -15.79 6.27
N ALA A 131 -5.72 -14.65 6.09
CA ALA A 131 -4.74 -14.11 7.04
C ALA A 131 -5.37 -13.21 8.12
N GLY A 132 -6.70 -13.15 8.19
CA GLY A 132 -7.44 -12.40 9.19
C GLY A 132 -7.52 -10.89 8.90
N LEU A 133 -7.27 -10.47 7.66
CA LEU A 133 -7.34 -9.06 7.28
C LEU A 133 -8.76 -8.67 6.88
N GLN A 134 -9.19 -7.52 7.39
CA GLN A 134 -10.46 -6.90 7.01
C GLN A 134 -10.49 -6.60 5.51
N MET A 135 -11.49 -7.14 4.81
CA MET A 135 -11.70 -6.84 3.40
C MET A 135 -12.22 -5.41 3.22
N GLN A 136 -11.73 -4.76 2.18
CA GLN A 136 -12.14 -3.41 1.77
C GLN A 136 -12.28 -3.39 0.24
N GLU A 137 -13.21 -2.60 -0.25
CA GLU A 137 -13.28 -2.21 -1.65
C GLU A 137 -12.71 -0.81 -1.83
N MET A 138 -11.83 -0.64 -2.80
CA MET A 138 -11.37 0.64 -3.29
C MET A 138 -11.97 0.90 -4.66
N ILE A 139 -12.64 2.04 -4.82
CA ILE A 139 -13.29 2.47 -6.05
C ILE A 139 -12.50 3.65 -6.61
N VAL A 140 -12.01 3.52 -7.84
CA VAL A 140 -11.23 4.56 -8.53
C VAL A 140 -12.05 5.10 -9.68
N ALA A 141 -12.36 6.40 -9.62
CA ALA A 141 -12.93 7.15 -10.74
C ALA A 141 -11.83 8.06 -11.31
N ALA A 142 -11.28 7.68 -12.45
CA ALA A 142 -10.14 8.35 -13.03
C ALA A 142 -10.57 9.42 -14.05
N PRO A 143 -9.76 10.46 -14.29
CA PRO A 143 -10.07 11.50 -15.27
C PRO A 143 -10.34 10.90 -16.65
N ARG A 144 -11.41 11.35 -17.32
CA ARG A 144 -11.86 10.88 -18.64
C ARG A 144 -12.35 9.42 -18.69
N ALA A 145 -12.37 8.69 -17.58
CA ALA A 145 -13.03 7.39 -17.52
C ALA A 145 -14.55 7.60 -17.51
N LYS A 146 -15.28 6.78 -18.26
CA LYS A 146 -16.76 6.75 -18.22
C LYS A 146 -17.27 5.90 -17.07
N ASP A 147 -16.47 4.93 -16.68
CA ASP A 147 -16.78 3.93 -15.68
C ASP A 147 -15.84 4.10 -14.48
N GLU A 148 -16.31 3.68 -13.32
CA GLU A 148 -15.48 3.55 -12.12
C GLU A 148 -14.95 2.11 -12.04
N PHE A 149 -13.73 1.96 -11.52
CA PHE A 149 -13.13 0.66 -11.31
C PHE A 149 -13.14 0.30 -9.83
N GLY A 150 -13.83 -0.78 -9.48
CA GLY A 150 -13.83 -1.36 -8.14
C GLY A 150 -12.74 -2.42 -8.00
N PHE A 151 -11.98 -2.34 -6.90
CA PHE A 151 -10.93 -3.27 -6.54
C PHE A 151 -11.21 -3.81 -5.14
N TRP A 152 -11.38 -5.12 -5.02
CA TRP A 152 -11.44 -5.77 -3.73
C TRP A 152 -10.04 -6.07 -3.25
N GLY A 153 -9.83 -5.86 -1.97
CA GLY A 153 -8.56 -6.07 -1.32
C GLY A 153 -8.72 -6.07 0.18
N TYR A 154 -7.64 -5.74 0.86
CA TYR A 154 -7.52 -5.84 2.31
C TYR A 154 -6.92 -4.56 2.84
N THR A 155 -7.41 -4.13 4.00
CA THR A 155 -6.90 -2.94 4.67
C THR A 155 -6.18 -3.30 5.96
N THR A 156 -5.20 -2.49 6.32
CA THR A 156 -4.56 -2.55 7.63
C THR A 156 -4.19 -1.15 8.08
N CYS A 157 -4.69 -0.73 9.23
CA CYS A 157 -4.35 0.52 9.87
C CYS A 157 -3.50 0.25 11.12
N PRO A 158 -2.36 0.94 11.31
CA PRO A 158 -1.60 0.81 12.54
C PRO A 158 -2.45 1.28 13.73
N GLY A 159 -2.66 0.38 14.69
CA GLY A 159 -3.46 0.66 15.90
C GLY A 159 -4.88 0.07 15.92
N GLY A 160 -5.32 -0.65 14.88
CA GLY A 160 -6.62 -1.33 14.89
C GLY A 160 -7.83 -0.38 14.88
N GLY A 161 -7.70 0.77 14.22
CA GLY A 161 -8.78 1.73 14.03
C GLY A 161 -9.66 1.35 12.84
N THR A 162 -10.95 1.18 13.12
CA THR A 162 -12.07 0.98 12.18
C THR A 162 -12.33 2.20 11.32
#